data_AF-A0A8H7I584-F1
#
_entry.id   AF-A0A8H7I584-F1
#
_cell.length_a   1.000
_cell.length_b   1.000
_cell.length_c   1.000
_cell.angle_alpha   90.00
_cell.angle_beta   90.00
_cell.angle_gamma   90.00
#
_symmetry.space_group_name_H-M   'P 1'
#
loop_
_entity.id
_entity.type
_entity.pdbx_description
1 polymer ?
#
loop_
_entity_poly.entity_id
_entity_poly.type
_entity_poly.pdbx_seq_one_letter_code
_entity_poly.pdbx_strand_id
1 'polypeptide(L)'
;MSNSDHVTRTLLLQPGKNGESEYLIVSRGSASNFDESSADVNAGPAQIRRFPLTKSDRPAGGYSWNQGTVLAWGVRNGVGIALSKDGKDLWEIENSSDNIRWRDVDIHIDNPSEELNRISLREPEKIPIENKFYGYPSCFTAWNSSSVPRNESQPVFDLPTGAQFSRRPVGTQPDDAWCQNPNNNKPPRLSFQAHSAPLDLVFYDNSKCSPRDNNVGIPRKWDGDAFTSFHGSWNRQPPTGYSVVRIPWAGDAPRAPASSFNGYEHIVYAPDLTKCPSECIRPVGLAFGKKGQLMVASDETGEVFVIEGKKA
;
A
#
# COMPACT_ATOMS: atom_id res chain seq x y z
N MET A 1 -12.52 -11.10 8.33
CA MET A 1 -12.70 -10.16 9.46
C MET A 1 -13.83 -9.20 9.13
N SER A 2 -14.85 -9.03 9.99
CA SER A 2 -15.99 -8.11 9.75
C SER A 2 -15.83 -6.88 10.64
N ASN A 3 -14.96 -5.96 10.26
CA ASN A 3 -14.88 -4.64 10.87
C ASN A 3 -15.48 -3.61 9.92
N SER A 4 -16.40 -2.79 10.41
CA SER A 4 -17.01 -1.68 9.67
C SER A 4 -16.11 -0.42 9.65
N ASP A 5 -14.94 -0.49 10.28
CA ASP A 5 -13.95 0.58 10.33
C ASP A 5 -12.67 0.17 9.59
N HIS A 6 -11.88 1.13 9.12
CA HIS A 6 -10.61 0.84 8.45
C HIS A 6 -9.48 0.76 9.47
N VAL A 7 -9.77 0.24 10.68
CA VAL A 7 -8.80 0.17 11.78
C VAL A 7 -7.82 -0.96 11.51
N THR A 8 -6.97 -0.75 10.52
CA THR A 8 -5.74 -1.51 10.35
C THR A 8 -4.81 -1.18 11.50
N ARG A 9 -4.13 -2.20 12.01
CA ARG A 9 -3.08 -2.07 13.03
C ARG A 9 -1.88 -2.91 12.64
N THR A 10 -1.40 -2.77 11.41
CA THR A 10 -0.21 -3.50 10.98
C THR A 10 0.96 -3.08 11.85
N LEU A 11 1.63 -4.08 12.40
CA LEU A 11 2.74 -3.93 13.32
C LEU A 11 4.02 -4.37 12.60
N LEU A 12 5.05 -3.53 12.64
CA LEU A 12 6.35 -3.84 12.08
C LEU A 12 7.45 -3.46 13.07
N LEU A 13 8.32 -4.41 13.41
CA LEU A 13 9.48 -4.16 14.25
C LEU A 13 10.59 -3.52 13.42
N GLN A 14 11.08 -2.36 13.87
CA GLN A 14 12.25 -1.70 13.29
C GLN A 14 13.50 -2.04 14.12
N PRO A 15 14.50 -2.73 13.54
CA PRO A 15 15.76 -2.99 14.23
C PRO A 15 16.60 -1.72 14.37
N GLY A 16 17.29 -1.59 15.50
CA GLY A 16 18.35 -0.62 15.72
C GLY A 16 19.71 -1.11 15.19
N LYS A 17 20.78 -0.38 15.49
CA LYS A 17 22.18 -0.73 15.10
C LYS A 17 22.61 -2.13 15.60
N ASN A 18 21.98 -2.54 16.69
CA ASN A 18 21.92 -3.87 17.29
C ASN A 18 21.72 -5.13 16.46
N GLY A 19 20.83 -4.98 15.47
CA GLY A 19 19.90 -6.04 15.09
C GLY A 19 18.70 -6.24 16.04
N GLU A 20 18.73 -5.72 17.28
CA GLU A 20 17.58 -5.76 18.20
C GLU A 20 16.51 -4.74 17.79
N SER A 21 15.24 -5.06 18.04
CA SER A 21 14.12 -4.15 17.73
C SER A 21 14.14 -2.92 18.65
N GLU A 22 14.32 -1.75 18.06
CA GLU A 22 14.37 -0.47 18.78
C GLU A 22 13.04 0.28 18.70
N TYR A 23 12.27 0.09 17.63
CA TYR A 23 10.95 0.71 17.47
C TYR A 23 9.90 -0.31 17.02
N LEU A 24 8.65 -0.01 17.37
CA LEU A 24 7.46 -0.60 16.77
C LEU A 24 6.83 0.45 15.85
N ILE A 25 6.73 0.13 14.58
CA ILE A 25 5.98 0.90 13.59
C ILE A 25 4.55 0.35 13.56
N VAL A 26 3.57 1.26 13.58
CA VAL A 26 2.15 0.94 13.56
C VAL A 26 1.49 1.77 12.47
N SER A 27 0.79 1.09 11.56
CA SER A 27 -0.12 1.74 10.61
C SER A 27 -1.53 1.78 11.18
N ARG A 28 -2.23 2.89 10.98
CA ARG A 28 -3.64 3.10 11.36
C ARG A 28 -4.39 3.74 10.20
N GLY A 29 -5.40 3.04 9.70
CA GLY A 29 -6.27 3.58 8.66
C GLY A 29 -7.25 4.64 9.14
N SER A 30 -8.09 5.09 8.23
CA SER A 30 -9.13 6.10 8.40
C SER A 30 -10.35 5.58 9.15
N ALA A 31 -11.18 6.48 9.67
CA ALA A 31 -12.44 6.10 10.32
C ALA A 31 -13.59 5.82 9.32
N SER A 32 -13.45 6.26 8.07
CA SER A 32 -14.44 6.08 7.00
C SER A 32 -13.78 6.25 5.63
N ASN A 33 -14.53 6.02 4.55
CA ASN A 33 -14.03 6.16 3.18
C ASN A 33 -13.44 7.55 2.86
N PHE A 34 -14.09 8.61 3.35
CA PHE A 34 -13.64 10.00 3.24
C PHE A 34 -13.66 10.65 4.63
N ASP A 35 -12.67 10.32 5.43
CA ASP A 35 -12.46 10.82 6.78
C ASP A 35 -11.86 12.24 6.75
N GLU A 36 -12.72 13.25 6.72
CA GLU A 36 -12.29 14.66 6.71
C GLU A 36 -11.45 15.04 7.93
N SER A 37 -11.59 14.33 9.05
CA SER A 37 -10.80 14.62 10.25
C SER A 37 -9.31 14.32 10.05
N SER A 38 -8.97 13.41 9.13
CA SER A 38 -7.58 13.07 8.83
C SER A 38 -6.84 14.14 8.01
N ALA A 39 -7.54 15.21 7.61
CA ALA A 39 -6.89 16.42 7.09
C ALA A 39 -6.12 17.18 8.19
N ASP A 40 -6.37 16.89 9.47
CA ASP A 40 -5.55 17.32 10.60
C ASP A 40 -4.65 16.18 11.09
N VAL A 41 -3.33 16.38 10.99
CA VAL A 41 -2.32 15.43 11.49
C VAL A 41 -2.48 15.10 12.98
N ASN A 42 -3.12 15.97 13.77
CA ASN A 42 -3.30 15.73 15.20
C ASN A 42 -4.51 14.85 15.53
N ALA A 43 -5.42 14.61 14.56
CA ALA A 43 -6.60 13.77 14.77
C ALA A 43 -6.24 12.30 14.96
N GLY A 44 -5.24 11.80 14.22
CA GLY A 44 -4.65 10.47 14.42
C GLY A 44 -5.01 9.35 13.42
N PRO A 45 -6.17 9.32 12.73
CA PRO A 45 -6.42 8.35 11.65
C PRO A 45 -5.55 8.59 10.41
N ALA A 46 -5.53 7.60 9.52
CA ALA A 46 -4.83 7.64 8.22
C ALA A 46 -3.33 8.00 8.34
N GLN A 47 -2.64 7.31 9.24
CA GLN A 47 -1.29 7.62 9.69
C GLN A 47 -0.45 6.37 9.95
N ILE A 48 0.86 6.53 9.79
CA ILE A 48 1.86 5.60 10.28
C ILE A 48 2.70 6.29 11.34
N ARG A 49 2.85 5.65 12.49
CA ARG A 49 3.67 6.14 13.60
C ARG A 49 4.68 5.10 14.05
N ARG A 50 5.79 5.56 14.64
CA ARG A 50 6.74 4.69 15.35
C ARG A 50 6.79 5.00 16.83
N PHE A 51 7.03 3.96 17.63
CA PHE A 51 7.08 4.00 19.07
C PHE A 51 8.37 3.33 19.55
N PRO A 52 9.17 3.96 20.43
CA PRO A 52 10.38 3.33 20.95
C PRO A 52 10.03 2.11 21.81
N LEU A 53 10.87 1.07 21.75
CA LEU A 53 10.72 -0.19 22.51
C LEU A 53 11.75 -0.33 23.63
N THR A 54 12.65 0.64 23.78
CA THR A 54 13.67 0.68 24.83
C THR A 54 13.05 0.75 26.23
N LYS A 55 13.62 0.01 27.18
CA LYS A 55 13.03 -0.20 28.52
C LYS A 55 12.91 1.10 29.33
N SER A 56 13.80 2.08 29.14
CA SER A 56 13.81 3.34 29.87
C SER A 56 12.69 4.29 29.46
N ASP A 57 12.25 4.23 28.20
CA ASP A 57 11.39 5.25 27.61
C ASP A 57 9.93 4.80 27.49
N ARG A 58 9.66 3.55 27.88
CA ARG A 58 8.33 2.91 27.77
C ARG A 58 7.46 3.19 29.00
N PRO A 59 6.32 3.89 28.84
CA PRO A 59 5.37 4.07 29.93
C PRO A 59 4.83 2.72 30.42
N ALA A 60 4.54 2.60 31.72
CA ALA A 60 4.05 1.36 32.32
C ALA A 60 2.73 0.86 31.69
N GLY A 61 1.88 1.78 31.21
CA GLY A 61 0.62 1.47 30.50
C GLY A 61 0.74 1.37 28.98
N GLY A 62 1.96 1.43 28.42
CA GLY A 62 2.19 1.56 26.98
C GLY A 62 2.02 3.00 26.49
N TYR A 63 2.24 3.20 25.19
CA TYR A 63 2.10 4.51 24.55
C TYR A 63 0.66 4.78 24.14
N SER A 64 0.19 6.01 24.35
CA SER A 64 -0.95 6.53 23.60
C SER A 64 -0.54 6.83 22.16
N TRP A 65 -1.49 6.81 21.22
CA TRP A 65 -1.21 7.00 19.79
C TRP A 65 -0.40 8.27 19.49
N ASN A 66 -0.78 9.38 20.14
CA ASN A 66 -0.17 10.69 19.89
C ASN A 66 1.24 10.84 20.46
N GLN A 67 1.72 9.88 21.26
CA GLN A 67 3.12 9.83 21.71
C GLN A 67 4.07 9.24 20.65
N GLY A 68 3.54 8.61 19.59
CA GLY A 68 4.37 8.06 18.52
C GLY A 68 4.82 9.13 17.54
N THR A 69 6.06 9.01 17.05
CA THR A 69 6.59 9.86 15.99
C THR A 69 5.82 9.58 14.70
N VAL A 70 5.21 10.61 14.11
CA VAL A 70 4.55 10.51 12.79
C VAL A 70 5.61 10.25 11.72
N LEU A 71 5.46 9.14 11.00
CA LEU A 71 6.27 8.79 9.84
C LEU A 71 5.58 9.21 8.54
N ALA A 72 4.27 9.00 8.44
CA ALA A 72 3.43 9.39 7.32
C ALA A 72 2.02 9.73 7.80
N TRP A 73 1.35 10.65 7.11
CA TRP A 73 -0.05 10.97 7.31
C TRP A 73 -0.73 11.26 5.96
N GLY A 74 -2.05 11.16 5.93
CA GLY A 74 -2.77 11.14 4.66
C GLY A 74 -2.52 9.85 3.87
N VAL A 75 -2.41 8.73 4.60
CA VAL A 75 -2.42 7.36 4.08
C VAL A 75 -3.72 6.70 4.53
N ARG A 76 -4.72 6.62 3.65
CA ARG A 76 -6.10 6.21 3.93
C ARG A 76 -6.17 4.92 4.75
N ASN A 77 -5.48 3.88 4.30
CA ASN A 77 -5.46 2.56 4.93
C ASN A 77 -4.25 1.73 4.45
N GLY A 78 -3.05 2.15 4.85
CA GLY A 78 -1.80 1.44 4.51
C GLY A 78 -1.62 0.13 5.26
N VAL A 79 -2.19 -0.96 4.74
CA VAL A 79 -2.19 -2.26 5.42
C VAL A 79 -0.84 -2.96 5.32
N GLY A 80 -0.26 -3.07 4.13
CA GLY A 80 1.05 -3.70 3.98
C GLY A 80 2.17 -2.68 4.23
N ILE A 81 3.07 -2.98 5.17
CA ILE A 81 4.27 -2.18 5.40
C ILE A 81 5.53 -3.05 5.50
N ALA A 82 6.62 -2.61 4.89
CA ALA A 82 7.89 -3.34 4.88
C ALA A 82 9.09 -2.39 4.95
N LEU A 83 10.15 -2.79 5.65
CA LEU A 83 11.40 -2.05 5.64
C LEU A 83 12.17 -2.34 4.35
N SER A 84 12.84 -1.31 3.81
CA SER A 84 13.89 -1.50 2.82
C SER A 84 15.01 -2.38 3.38
N LYS A 85 15.78 -3.03 2.50
CA LYS A 85 16.91 -3.90 2.88
C LYS A 85 17.94 -3.19 3.77
N ASP A 86 18.15 -1.89 3.55
CA ASP A 86 19.08 -1.07 4.36
C ASP A 86 18.41 -0.42 5.59
N GLY A 87 17.12 -0.66 5.80
CA GLY A 87 16.33 -0.14 6.92
C GLY A 87 16.12 1.38 6.91
N LYS A 88 16.47 2.07 5.82
CA LYS A 88 16.39 3.53 5.72
C LYS A 88 15.04 4.04 5.23
N ASP A 89 14.22 3.17 4.66
CA ASP A 89 12.90 3.50 4.16
C ASP A 89 11.88 2.47 4.66
N LEU A 90 10.67 2.95 4.90
CA LEU A 90 9.48 2.16 5.05
C LEU A 90 8.71 2.23 3.74
N TRP A 91 8.35 1.09 3.20
CA TRP A 91 7.44 0.97 2.07
C TRP A 91 6.05 0.65 2.60
N GLU A 92 5.07 1.36 2.09
CA GLU A 92 3.66 1.21 2.44
C GLU A 92 2.87 0.92 1.18
N ILE A 93 1.89 0.03 1.27
CA ILE A 93 0.95 -0.23 0.20
C ILE A 93 -0.47 0.12 0.65
N GLU A 94 -1.12 0.96 -0.15
CA GLU A 94 -2.32 1.70 0.20
C GLU A 94 -3.59 1.01 -0.32
N ASN A 95 -4.66 1.07 0.46
CA ASN A 95 -6.02 0.83 -0.02
C ASN A 95 -6.73 2.17 -0.17
N SER A 96 -6.89 2.61 -1.41
CA SER A 96 -7.39 3.93 -1.75
C SER A 96 -8.94 4.01 -1.70
N SER A 97 -9.52 5.17 -2.00
CA SER A 97 -10.93 5.44 -1.73
C SER A 97 -11.91 4.74 -2.68
N ASP A 98 -13.05 4.35 -2.11
CA ASP A 98 -14.19 3.79 -2.81
C ASP A 98 -15.08 4.90 -3.39
N ASN A 99 -15.89 4.57 -4.40
CA ASN A 99 -16.94 5.44 -4.94
C ASN A 99 -16.46 6.87 -5.28
N ILE A 100 -15.21 7.01 -5.72
CA ILE A 100 -14.62 8.32 -5.96
C ILE A 100 -15.29 9.00 -7.16
N ARG A 101 -15.51 10.31 -7.02
CA ARG A 101 -15.98 11.18 -8.09
C ARG A 101 -14.99 12.31 -8.29
N TRP A 102 -14.86 12.77 -9.53
CA TRP A 102 -14.11 13.97 -9.87
C TRP A 102 -15.01 14.95 -10.60
N ARG A 103 -15.29 16.10 -9.97
CA ARG A 103 -16.18 17.14 -10.54
C ARG A 103 -17.53 16.58 -10.99
N ASP A 104 -18.16 15.81 -10.09
CA ASP A 104 -19.41 15.08 -10.31
C ASP A 104 -19.38 14.01 -11.41
N VAL A 105 -18.22 13.67 -11.95
CA VAL A 105 -18.02 12.52 -12.83
C VAL A 105 -17.71 11.31 -11.98
N ASP A 106 -18.45 10.22 -12.17
CA ASP A 106 -18.09 8.94 -11.58
C ASP A 106 -16.88 8.37 -12.33
N ILE A 107 -15.77 8.21 -11.62
CA ILE A 107 -14.53 7.66 -12.17
C ILE A 107 -14.13 6.36 -11.47
N HIS A 108 -14.98 5.84 -10.55
CA HIS A 108 -14.55 4.87 -9.56
C HIS A 108 -14.14 3.52 -10.17
N ILE A 109 -14.68 3.12 -11.33
CA ILE A 109 -14.47 1.77 -11.86
C ILE A 109 -12.97 1.45 -12.03
N ASP A 110 -12.17 2.40 -12.49
CA ASP A 110 -10.73 2.23 -12.62
C ASP A 110 -9.94 3.38 -11.99
N ASN A 111 -10.49 4.07 -10.99
CA ASN A 111 -9.79 5.08 -10.19
C ASN A 111 -10.34 5.10 -8.75
N PRO A 112 -9.58 5.60 -7.77
CA PRO A 112 -8.16 5.94 -7.86
C PRO A 112 -7.28 4.68 -7.89
N SER A 113 -6.00 4.81 -8.23
CA SER A 113 -5.06 3.70 -8.10
C SER A 113 -4.92 3.29 -6.63
N GLU A 114 -4.62 2.01 -6.41
CA GLU A 114 -3.90 1.64 -5.19
C GLU A 114 -2.45 2.10 -5.34
N GLU A 115 -1.72 2.27 -4.24
CA GLU A 115 -0.43 2.97 -4.26
C GLU A 115 0.66 2.20 -3.51
N LEU A 116 1.90 2.31 -3.97
CA LEU A 116 3.10 1.98 -3.19
C LEU A 116 3.84 3.27 -2.85
N ASN A 117 3.88 3.59 -1.56
CA ASN A 117 4.52 4.79 -1.05
C ASN A 117 5.87 4.50 -0.40
N ARG A 118 6.82 5.43 -0.59
CA ARG A 118 8.13 5.41 0.08
C ARG A 118 8.14 6.44 1.19
N ILE A 119 8.42 5.99 2.41
CA ILE A 119 8.47 6.82 3.63
C ILE A 119 9.91 6.77 4.18
N SER A 120 10.59 7.91 4.21
CA SER A 120 11.97 7.97 4.73
C SER A 120 12.01 7.77 6.25
N LEU A 121 12.88 6.87 6.70
CA LEU A 121 13.22 6.67 8.11
C LEU A 121 14.56 7.32 8.49
N ARG A 122 15.15 8.12 7.61
CA ARG A 122 16.39 8.87 7.90
C ARG A 122 16.04 10.09 8.73
N GLU A 123 16.35 10.02 10.02
CA GLU A 123 16.12 11.10 10.98
C GLU A 123 14.68 11.64 10.90
N PRO A 124 13.64 10.79 11.06
CA PRO A 124 12.26 11.17 10.77
C PRO A 124 11.76 12.30 11.67
N GLU A 125 12.38 12.53 12.84
CA GLU A 125 12.12 13.69 13.69
C GLU A 125 12.49 15.02 13.02
N LYS A 126 13.44 15.00 12.08
CA LYS A 126 13.91 16.20 11.34
C LYS A 126 13.13 16.45 10.05
N ILE A 127 12.33 15.49 9.59
CA ILE A 127 11.50 15.66 8.40
C ILE A 127 10.29 16.52 8.78
N PRO A 128 10.08 17.69 8.15
CA PRO A 128 8.92 18.54 8.42
C PRO A 128 7.60 17.80 8.20
N ILE A 129 6.56 18.12 8.97
CA ILE A 129 5.33 17.34 8.98
C ILE A 129 4.58 17.40 7.63
N GLU A 130 4.64 18.54 6.96
CA GLU A 130 4.12 18.75 5.60
C GLU A 130 4.82 17.85 4.56
N ASN A 131 6.08 17.48 4.81
CA ASN A 131 6.83 16.56 3.95
C ASN A 131 6.52 15.08 4.22
N LYS A 132 5.59 14.78 5.12
CA LYS A 132 5.10 13.44 5.44
C LYS A 132 3.66 13.21 4.97
N PHE A 133 3.09 14.13 4.20
CA PHE A 133 1.71 14.06 3.73
C PHE A 133 1.59 13.32 2.39
N TYR A 134 0.71 12.33 2.30
CA TYR A 134 0.51 11.49 1.10
C TYR A 134 -0.84 11.75 0.40
N GLY A 135 -1.56 12.80 0.79
CA GLY A 135 -2.67 13.34 0.01
C GLY A 135 -4.07 13.10 0.57
N TYR A 136 -4.34 11.93 1.17
CA TYR A 136 -5.65 11.64 1.75
C TYR A 136 -5.97 12.61 2.91
N PRO A 137 -7.20 13.15 3.04
CA PRO A 137 -8.42 12.72 2.38
C PRO A 137 -8.75 13.50 1.10
N SER A 138 -7.84 14.32 0.55
CA SER A 138 -8.20 15.27 -0.50
C SER A 138 -7.61 14.93 -1.87
N CYS A 139 -6.37 14.45 -1.91
CA CYS A 139 -5.64 14.10 -3.13
C CYS A 139 -5.58 12.58 -3.30
N PHE A 140 -5.75 12.13 -4.54
CA PHE A 140 -5.76 10.73 -4.96
C PHE A 140 -5.00 10.57 -6.27
N THR A 141 -4.57 9.35 -6.60
CA THR A 141 -3.80 9.09 -7.81
C THR A 141 -4.68 8.48 -8.91
N ALA A 142 -4.57 9.01 -10.14
CA ALA A 142 -5.26 8.49 -11.32
C ALA A 142 -4.62 7.17 -11.79
N TRP A 143 -5.45 6.21 -12.17
CA TRP A 143 -5.01 4.95 -12.77
C TRP A 143 -5.35 4.90 -14.25
N ASN A 144 -6.63 4.88 -14.61
CA ASN A 144 -7.05 4.76 -16.01
C ASN A 144 -8.18 5.74 -16.35
N SER A 145 -7.80 6.89 -16.92
CA SER A 145 -8.73 7.90 -17.43
C SER A 145 -9.51 7.45 -18.68
N SER A 146 -8.93 6.55 -19.49
CA SER A 146 -9.57 6.07 -20.73
C SER A 146 -10.80 5.19 -20.46
N SER A 147 -10.93 4.66 -19.25
CA SER A 147 -12.11 3.89 -18.82
C SER A 147 -13.33 4.76 -18.49
N VAL A 148 -13.11 6.06 -18.24
CA VAL A 148 -14.16 6.96 -17.75
C VAL A 148 -15.11 7.29 -18.91
N PRO A 149 -16.41 6.97 -18.80
CA PRO A 149 -17.38 7.28 -19.85
C PRO A 149 -17.42 8.78 -20.14
N ARG A 150 -17.37 9.14 -21.44
CA ARG A 150 -17.47 10.54 -21.87
C ARG A 150 -18.93 10.94 -22.04
N ASN A 151 -19.26 12.11 -21.51
CA ASN A 151 -20.56 12.76 -21.66
C ASN A 151 -20.31 14.23 -22.02
N GLU A 152 -20.94 14.72 -23.09
CA GLU A 152 -20.78 16.10 -23.58
C GLU A 152 -21.15 17.16 -22.54
N SER A 153 -22.02 16.81 -21.57
CA SER A 153 -22.46 17.70 -20.50
C SER A 153 -21.59 17.64 -19.24
N GLN A 154 -20.52 16.84 -19.23
CA GLN A 154 -19.65 16.65 -18.07
C GLN A 154 -18.19 16.99 -18.40
N PRO A 155 -17.39 17.45 -17.41
CA PRO A 155 -15.96 17.64 -17.63
C PRO A 155 -15.26 16.32 -17.95
N VAL A 156 -14.22 16.37 -18.78
CA VAL A 156 -13.45 15.18 -19.17
C VAL A 156 -12.34 14.92 -18.15
N PHE A 157 -12.33 13.72 -17.56
CA PHE A 157 -11.22 13.24 -16.73
C PHE A 157 -10.13 12.65 -17.63
N ASP A 158 -9.09 13.43 -17.94
CA ASP A 158 -8.01 13.06 -18.88
C ASP A 158 -6.62 13.13 -18.21
N LEU A 159 -6.55 12.66 -16.96
CA LEU A 159 -5.28 12.61 -16.23
C LEU A 159 -4.50 11.34 -16.59
N PRO A 160 -3.16 11.43 -16.76
CA PRO A 160 -2.36 10.24 -17.00
C PRO A 160 -2.22 9.41 -15.72
N THR A 161 -1.96 8.12 -15.87
CA THR A 161 -1.65 7.21 -14.77
C THR A 161 -0.56 7.78 -13.87
N GLY A 162 -0.74 7.67 -12.55
CA GLY A 162 0.20 8.19 -11.57
C GLY A 162 0.08 9.70 -11.31
N ALA A 163 -0.72 10.45 -12.08
CA ALA A 163 -1.00 11.85 -11.77
C ALA A 163 -1.98 11.96 -10.60
N GLN A 164 -1.70 12.88 -9.69
CA GLN A 164 -2.59 13.15 -8.56
C GLN A 164 -3.68 14.15 -8.94
N PHE A 165 -4.84 14.01 -8.30
CA PHE A 165 -6.03 14.84 -8.48
C PHE A 165 -6.77 15.05 -7.17
N SER A 166 -7.56 16.10 -7.11
CA SER A 166 -8.40 16.40 -5.97
C SER A 166 -9.81 15.87 -6.16
N ARG A 167 -10.39 15.30 -5.09
CA ARG A 167 -11.84 15.03 -5.06
C ARG A 167 -12.68 16.25 -4.70
N ARG A 168 -12.04 17.36 -4.31
CA ARG A 168 -12.73 18.51 -3.74
C ARG A 168 -13.60 19.20 -4.80
N PRO A 169 -14.73 19.82 -4.41
CA PRO A 169 -15.54 20.60 -5.33
C PRO A 169 -14.73 21.69 -6.05
N VAL A 170 -15.11 22.01 -7.28
CA VAL A 170 -14.51 23.10 -8.05
C VAL A 170 -14.60 24.40 -7.26
N GLY A 171 -13.49 25.14 -7.19
CA GLY A 171 -13.39 26.40 -6.43
C GLY A 171 -12.99 26.22 -4.96
N THR A 172 -12.70 25.00 -4.51
CA THR A 172 -12.18 24.73 -3.16
C THR A 172 -10.75 24.16 -3.21
N GLN A 173 -9.99 24.39 -2.14
CA GLN A 173 -8.63 23.85 -1.98
C GLN A 173 -8.63 22.59 -1.08
N PRO A 174 -7.71 21.65 -1.28
CA PRO A 174 -6.76 21.61 -2.38
C PRO A 174 -7.45 21.29 -3.72
N ASP A 175 -7.06 21.97 -4.80
CA ASP A 175 -7.49 21.63 -6.16
C ASP A 175 -6.51 20.66 -6.85
N ASP A 176 -6.75 20.32 -8.11
CA ASP A 176 -5.86 19.42 -8.87
C ASP A 176 -4.43 19.98 -8.98
N ALA A 177 -4.25 21.29 -9.16
CA ALA A 177 -2.93 21.91 -9.26
C ALA A 177 -2.18 21.83 -7.92
N TRP A 178 -2.91 22.00 -6.80
CA TRP A 178 -2.37 21.77 -5.47
C TRP A 178 -1.94 20.32 -5.29
N CYS A 179 -2.79 19.36 -5.68
CA CYS A 179 -2.50 17.93 -5.56
C CYS A 179 -1.36 17.46 -6.48
N GLN A 180 -1.16 18.09 -7.63
CA GLN A 180 -0.07 17.76 -8.55
C GLN A 180 1.28 18.35 -8.14
N ASN A 181 1.31 19.29 -7.19
CA ASN A 181 2.54 19.88 -6.71
C ASN A 181 3.19 18.98 -5.63
N PRO A 182 4.37 18.38 -5.89
CA PRO A 182 5.00 17.44 -4.95
C PRO A 182 5.54 18.10 -3.66
N ASN A 183 5.51 19.43 -3.59
CA ASN A 183 5.80 20.17 -2.36
C ASN A 183 4.61 20.19 -1.39
N ASN A 184 3.40 19.93 -1.89
CA ASN A 184 2.17 19.96 -1.10
C ASN A 184 1.80 18.59 -0.56
N ASN A 185 2.05 17.52 -1.33
CA ASN A 185 1.84 16.14 -0.92
C ASN A 185 2.79 15.21 -1.72
N LYS A 186 3.06 14.02 -1.19
CA LYS A 186 3.98 13.06 -1.80
C LYS A 186 3.23 12.18 -2.80
N PRO A 187 3.67 12.12 -4.08
CA PRO A 187 3.13 11.18 -5.03
C PRO A 187 3.60 9.75 -4.74
N PRO A 188 2.85 8.73 -5.19
CA PRO A 188 3.25 7.35 -5.01
C PRO A 188 4.47 7.02 -5.88
N ARG A 189 5.19 5.97 -5.48
CA ARG A 189 6.36 5.48 -6.24
C ARG A 189 5.97 4.47 -7.31
N LEU A 190 4.87 3.75 -7.09
CA LEU A 190 4.22 2.88 -8.05
C LEU A 190 2.70 2.94 -7.84
N SER A 191 1.95 2.81 -8.92
CA SER A 191 0.48 2.75 -8.91
C SER A 191 0.04 1.34 -9.28
N PHE A 192 -1.09 0.89 -8.74
CA PHE A 192 -1.72 -0.38 -9.09
C PHE A 192 -3.17 -0.19 -9.55
N GLN A 193 -3.70 -1.21 -10.20
CA GLN A 193 -5.10 -1.28 -10.58
C GLN A 193 -6.03 -0.99 -9.40
N ALA A 194 -6.91 -0.01 -9.58
CA ALA A 194 -7.92 0.42 -8.62
C ALA A 194 -8.71 -0.78 -8.06
N HIS A 195 -9.01 -0.76 -6.76
CA HIS A 195 -9.77 -1.77 -6.03
C HIS A 195 -9.11 -3.15 -5.89
N SER A 196 -7.82 -3.28 -6.21
CA SER A 196 -7.12 -4.56 -6.03
C SER A 196 -6.92 -4.92 -4.55
N ALA A 197 -7.08 -3.95 -3.65
CA ALA A 197 -7.03 -4.12 -2.19
C ALA A 197 -5.74 -4.80 -1.69
N PRO A 198 -4.57 -4.15 -1.81
CA PRO A 198 -3.31 -4.74 -1.38
C PRO A 198 -3.20 -4.81 0.14
N LEU A 199 -2.88 -5.97 0.72
CA LEU A 199 -2.92 -6.15 2.18
C LEU A 199 -1.59 -6.46 2.87
N ASP A 200 -0.59 -6.94 2.14
CA ASP A 200 0.73 -7.20 2.72
C ASP A 200 1.84 -6.89 1.72
N LEU A 201 3.04 -6.64 2.23
CA LEU A 201 4.23 -6.33 1.43
C LEU A 201 5.44 -7.04 2.04
N VAL A 202 6.10 -7.88 1.24
CA VAL A 202 7.32 -8.58 1.67
C VAL A 202 8.41 -8.49 0.61
N PHE A 203 9.66 -8.35 1.03
CA PHE A 203 10.82 -8.42 0.15
C PHE A 203 11.40 -9.83 0.14
N TYR A 204 11.75 -10.32 -1.05
CA TYR A 204 12.50 -11.56 -1.17
C TYR A 204 13.98 -11.34 -0.87
N ASP A 205 14.49 -12.05 0.13
CA ASP A 205 15.90 -12.03 0.52
C ASP A 205 16.46 -13.46 0.46
N ASN A 206 17.03 -13.79 -0.69
CA ASN A 206 17.62 -15.09 -0.95
C ASN A 206 18.81 -15.38 -0.01
N SER A 207 19.44 -14.37 0.59
CA SER A 207 20.53 -14.57 1.55
C SER A 207 20.07 -15.24 2.86
N LYS A 208 18.78 -15.14 3.18
CA LYS A 208 18.13 -15.79 4.34
C LYS A 208 17.65 -17.21 4.06
N CYS A 209 17.79 -17.70 2.82
CA CYS A 209 17.30 -19.01 2.41
C CYS A 209 18.35 -20.14 2.64
N SER A 210 17.89 -21.37 2.87
CA SER A 210 18.69 -22.57 3.17
C SER A 210 18.04 -23.85 2.59
N PRO A 211 18.80 -24.73 1.92
CA PRO A 211 20.18 -24.54 1.45
C PRO A 211 20.32 -23.33 0.48
N ARG A 212 21.55 -23.01 0.07
CA ARG A 212 21.85 -22.10 -1.06
C ARG A 212 20.99 -22.46 -2.28
N ASP A 213 21.23 -23.70 -2.71
CA ASP A 213 20.77 -24.36 -3.94
C ASP A 213 19.36 -24.95 -3.81
N ASN A 214 18.33 -24.11 -3.94
CA ASN A 214 16.94 -24.55 -3.77
C ASN A 214 16.18 -24.49 -5.08
N ASN A 215 16.09 -25.63 -5.77
CA ASN A 215 15.09 -25.90 -6.82
C ASN A 215 13.62 -25.90 -6.29
N VAL A 216 13.39 -25.41 -5.07
CA VAL A 216 12.12 -25.46 -4.33
C VAL A 216 11.68 -24.05 -3.89
N GLY A 217 12.50 -23.01 -4.09
CA GLY A 217 12.11 -21.62 -3.80
C GLY A 217 11.55 -20.91 -5.03
N ILE A 218 11.11 -19.66 -4.86
CA ILE A 218 10.89 -18.76 -6.01
C ILE A 218 12.25 -18.44 -6.70
N PRO A 219 12.25 -18.09 -8.00
CA PRO A 219 13.48 -17.84 -8.75
C PRO A 219 14.47 -16.88 -8.07
N ARG A 220 15.73 -17.30 -7.88
CA ARG A 220 16.79 -16.47 -7.27
C ARG A 220 17.03 -15.13 -7.96
N LYS A 221 16.77 -15.04 -9.26
CA LYS A 221 16.89 -13.78 -10.03
C LYS A 221 15.91 -12.70 -9.56
N TRP A 222 14.97 -13.05 -8.67
CA TRP A 222 14.04 -12.13 -8.04
C TRP A 222 14.54 -11.63 -6.67
N ASP A 223 15.78 -11.93 -6.28
CA ASP A 223 16.36 -11.42 -5.03
C ASP A 223 16.30 -9.89 -4.97
N GLY A 224 15.73 -9.36 -3.88
CA GLY A 224 15.48 -7.93 -3.68
C GLY A 224 14.14 -7.43 -4.22
N ASP A 225 13.37 -8.24 -4.96
CA ASP A 225 12.02 -7.85 -5.39
C ASP A 225 11.03 -7.87 -4.25
N ALA A 226 9.99 -7.03 -4.37
CA ALA A 226 8.85 -7.02 -3.47
C ALA A 226 7.73 -7.92 -3.99
N PHE A 227 6.90 -8.41 -3.07
CA PHE A 227 5.70 -9.19 -3.35
C PHE A 227 4.55 -8.64 -2.51
N THR A 228 3.37 -8.57 -3.12
CA THR A 228 2.15 -8.13 -2.43
C THR A 228 0.96 -9.00 -2.80
N SER A 229 0.02 -9.08 -1.86
CA SER A 229 -1.26 -9.77 -1.97
C SER A 229 -2.33 -8.78 -2.38
N PHE A 230 -3.00 -9.03 -3.50
CA PHE A 230 -4.22 -8.33 -3.89
C PHE A 230 -5.42 -9.13 -3.42
N HIS A 231 -6.07 -8.64 -2.37
CA HIS A 231 -7.17 -9.32 -1.69
C HIS A 231 -8.45 -9.40 -2.52
N GLY A 232 -8.62 -8.45 -3.45
CA GLY A 232 -9.71 -8.44 -4.40
C GLY A 232 -10.79 -7.39 -4.11
N SER A 233 -11.36 -6.87 -5.20
CA SER A 233 -12.31 -5.77 -5.17
C SER A 233 -13.69 -6.20 -4.66
N TRP A 234 -14.34 -5.31 -3.93
CA TRP A 234 -15.79 -5.32 -3.72
C TRP A 234 -16.49 -4.15 -4.46
N ASN A 235 -15.80 -3.01 -4.64
CA ASN A 235 -16.34 -1.77 -5.21
C ASN A 235 -15.97 -1.58 -6.70
N ARG A 236 -16.04 -2.64 -7.51
CA ARG A 236 -15.74 -2.58 -8.95
C ARG A 236 -16.49 -3.67 -9.72
N GLN A 237 -16.93 -3.37 -10.94
CA GLN A 237 -17.46 -4.35 -11.88
C GLN A 237 -16.81 -4.20 -13.27
N PRO A 238 -16.23 -5.27 -13.86
CA PRO A 238 -16.02 -6.60 -13.25
C PRO A 238 -15.03 -6.54 -12.06
N PRO A 239 -14.91 -7.59 -11.23
CA PRO A 239 -13.93 -7.62 -10.15
C PRO A 239 -12.47 -7.57 -10.63
N THR A 240 -11.56 -7.16 -9.75
CA THR A 240 -10.10 -7.19 -9.95
C THR A 240 -9.38 -7.62 -8.67
N GLY A 241 -8.08 -7.90 -8.73
CA GLY A 241 -7.26 -8.36 -7.61
C GLY A 241 -7.21 -9.89 -7.53
N TYR A 242 -7.60 -10.47 -6.39
CA TYR A 242 -7.63 -11.93 -6.15
C TYR A 242 -6.35 -12.64 -6.61
N SER A 243 -5.21 -12.07 -6.24
CA SER A 243 -3.91 -12.47 -6.78
C SER A 243 -2.74 -12.17 -5.85
N VAL A 244 -1.59 -12.78 -6.14
CA VAL A 244 -0.30 -12.43 -5.57
C VAL A 244 0.58 -11.94 -6.70
N VAL A 245 1.19 -10.77 -6.52
CA VAL A 245 2.00 -10.10 -7.55
C VAL A 245 3.42 -9.85 -7.08
N ARG A 246 4.37 -9.91 -8.02
CA ARG A 246 5.76 -9.48 -7.87
C ARG A 246 5.91 -8.05 -8.36
N ILE A 247 6.66 -7.24 -7.63
CA ILE A 247 7.06 -5.88 -7.99
C ILE A 247 8.57 -5.91 -8.26
N PRO A 248 8.99 -5.90 -9.54
CA PRO A 248 10.41 -5.90 -9.87
C PRO A 248 11.13 -4.67 -9.34
N TRP A 249 12.24 -4.88 -8.64
CA TRP A 249 13.05 -3.83 -8.02
C TRP A 249 14.28 -3.48 -8.86
N ALA A 250 14.78 -2.26 -8.70
CA ALA A 250 16.03 -1.81 -9.29
C ALA A 250 16.73 -0.83 -8.32
N GLY A 251 17.85 -1.25 -7.74
CA GLY A 251 18.54 -0.46 -6.73
C GLY A 251 17.70 -0.34 -5.45
N ASP A 252 17.29 0.87 -5.10
CA ASP A 252 16.54 1.17 -3.88
C ASP A 252 15.05 1.46 -4.10
N ALA A 253 14.51 1.22 -5.31
CA ALA A 253 13.10 1.49 -5.64
C ALA A 253 12.54 0.50 -6.70
N PRO A 254 11.21 0.46 -6.94
CA PRO A 254 10.62 -0.29 -8.04
C PRO A 254 11.22 0.12 -9.39
N ARG A 255 11.40 -0.85 -10.29
CA ARG A 255 11.92 -0.60 -11.63
C ARG A 255 11.02 0.33 -12.45
N ALA A 256 9.71 0.14 -12.32
CA ALA A 256 8.72 0.94 -13.03
C ALA A 256 8.39 2.25 -12.27
N PRO A 257 8.06 3.34 -12.98
CA PRO A 257 7.51 4.55 -12.36
C PRO A 257 6.02 4.39 -12.02
N ALA A 258 5.47 5.34 -11.25
CA ALA A 258 4.04 5.41 -10.92
C ALA A 258 3.12 5.55 -12.14
N SER A 259 3.63 6.00 -13.28
CA SER A 259 2.89 6.10 -14.54
C SER A 259 2.82 4.80 -15.34
N SER A 260 3.32 3.69 -14.81
CA SER A 260 3.34 2.40 -15.51
C SER A 260 2.11 1.55 -15.19
N PHE A 261 1.44 1.07 -16.23
CA PHE A 261 0.43 -0.01 -16.12
C PHE A 261 1.04 -1.40 -15.89
N ASN A 262 2.33 -1.57 -16.18
CA ASN A 262 3.03 -2.86 -16.16
C ASN A 262 4.13 -2.89 -15.10
N GLY A 263 3.91 -2.23 -13.96
CA GLY A 263 4.91 -2.13 -12.90
C GLY A 263 5.02 -3.35 -11.98
N TYR A 264 4.15 -4.34 -12.16
CA TYR A 264 4.08 -5.57 -11.39
C TYR A 264 3.70 -6.75 -12.29
N GLU A 265 3.93 -7.96 -11.81
CA GLU A 265 3.71 -9.21 -12.52
C GLU A 265 2.87 -10.16 -11.66
N HIS A 266 1.79 -10.72 -12.21
CA HIS A 266 1.00 -11.73 -11.50
C HIS A 266 1.75 -13.05 -11.39
N ILE A 267 1.78 -13.62 -10.19
CA ILE A 267 2.41 -14.91 -9.88
C ILE A 267 1.35 -16.00 -9.71
N VAL A 268 0.30 -15.67 -8.95
CA VAL A 268 -0.91 -16.48 -8.78
C VAL A 268 -2.09 -15.55 -8.93
N TYR A 269 -3.11 -15.94 -9.69
CA TYR A 269 -4.27 -15.10 -9.93
C TYR A 269 -5.49 -15.97 -10.27
N ALA A 270 -6.68 -15.46 -9.96
CA ALA A 270 -7.92 -16.11 -10.34
C ALA A 270 -8.02 -16.21 -11.88
N PRO A 271 -8.33 -17.41 -12.44
CA PRO A 271 -8.44 -17.59 -13.89
C PRO A 271 -9.68 -16.91 -14.48
N ASP A 272 -10.72 -16.70 -13.67
CA ASP A 272 -11.95 -15.99 -14.03
C ASP A 272 -12.37 -15.06 -12.90
N LEU A 273 -12.14 -13.76 -13.09
CA LEU A 273 -12.47 -12.74 -12.10
C LEU A 273 -13.98 -12.53 -11.93
N THR A 274 -14.82 -12.95 -12.88
CA THR A 274 -16.29 -12.81 -12.78
C THR A 274 -16.90 -13.75 -11.73
N LYS A 275 -16.14 -14.76 -11.29
CA LYS A 275 -16.51 -15.70 -10.23
C LYS A 275 -16.08 -15.24 -8.84
N CYS A 276 -15.29 -14.19 -8.75
CA CYS A 276 -14.83 -13.64 -7.49
C CYS A 276 -15.87 -12.68 -6.87
N PRO A 277 -15.98 -12.60 -5.53
CA PRO A 277 -15.16 -13.31 -4.54
C PRO A 277 -15.52 -14.79 -4.32
N SER A 278 -16.72 -15.23 -4.70
CA SER A 278 -17.31 -16.48 -4.22
C SER A 278 -16.52 -17.76 -4.54
N GLU A 279 -15.80 -17.81 -5.66
CA GLU A 279 -15.02 -18.98 -6.08
C GLU A 279 -13.50 -18.70 -6.12
N CYS A 280 -13.04 -17.65 -5.43
CA CYS A 280 -11.66 -17.19 -5.49
C CYS A 280 -11.03 -17.13 -4.09
N ILE A 281 -9.73 -17.41 -3.99
CA ILE A 281 -8.95 -17.09 -2.79
C ILE A 281 -8.88 -15.57 -2.61
N ARG A 282 -8.72 -15.11 -1.37
CA ARG A 282 -8.53 -13.70 -1.03
C ARG A 282 -7.20 -13.51 -0.30
N PRO A 283 -6.08 -13.34 -1.02
CA PRO A 283 -4.76 -13.28 -0.42
C PRO A 283 -4.62 -12.14 0.60
N VAL A 284 -4.09 -12.44 1.80
CA VAL A 284 -3.84 -11.48 2.88
C VAL A 284 -2.35 -11.47 3.25
N GLY A 285 -1.94 -12.27 4.23
CA GLY A 285 -0.57 -12.28 4.74
C GLY A 285 0.38 -13.07 3.85
N LEU A 286 1.60 -12.56 3.71
CA LEU A 286 2.70 -13.13 2.95
C LEU A 286 3.91 -13.39 3.85
N ALA A 287 4.60 -14.49 3.64
CA ALA A 287 5.87 -14.75 4.32
C ALA A 287 6.80 -15.64 3.50
N PHE A 288 8.08 -15.31 3.46
CA PHE A 288 9.07 -16.21 2.89
C PHE A 288 9.51 -17.27 3.91
N GLY A 289 9.36 -18.54 3.53
CA GLY A 289 9.89 -19.66 4.30
C GLY A 289 11.41 -19.80 4.13
N LYS A 290 12.06 -20.57 5.01
CA LYS A 290 13.52 -20.78 4.99
C LYS A 290 14.05 -21.38 3.69
N LYS A 291 13.23 -22.02 2.86
CA LYS A 291 13.65 -22.56 1.55
C LYS A 291 13.50 -21.56 0.40
N GLY A 292 13.01 -20.35 0.65
CA GLY A 292 12.72 -19.34 -0.37
C GLY A 292 11.35 -19.50 -1.05
N GLN A 293 10.47 -20.33 -0.49
CA GLN A 293 9.08 -20.46 -0.93
C GLN A 293 8.22 -19.34 -0.33
N LEU A 294 7.24 -18.85 -1.07
CA LEU A 294 6.32 -17.80 -0.61
C LEU A 294 5.06 -18.45 -0.01
N MET A 295 4.81 -18.21 1.27
CA MET A 295 3.59 -18.63 1.96
C MET A 295 2.53 -17.52 1.83
N VAL A 296 1.29 -17.90 1.58
CA VAL A 296 0.17 -16.98 1.32
C VAL A 296 -1.04 -17.42 2.14
N ALA A 297 -1.57 -16.55 2.99
CA ALA A 297 -2.83 -16.79 3.69
C ALA A 297 -4.02 -16.25 2.88
N SER A 298 -5.17 -16.93 2.96
CA SER A 298 -6.46 -16.49 2.43
C SER A 298 -7.49 -16.53 3.55
N ASP A 299 -7.94 -15.36 4.01
CA ASP A 299 -8.80 -15.27 5.20
C ASP A 299 -10.23 -15.74 4.96
N GLU A 300 -10.80 -15.41 3.79
CA GLU A 300 -12.16 -15.81 3.40
C GLU A 300 -12.29 -17.33 3.25
N THR A 301 -11.27 -18.00 2.71
CA THR A 301 -11.29 -19.45 2.47
C THR A 301 -10.70 -20.26 3.63
N GLY A 302 -9.99 -19.61 4.57
CA GLY A 302 -9.34 -20.27 5.70
C GLY A 302 -8.09 -21.07 5.32
N GLU A 303 -7.48 -20.79 4.17
CA GLU A 303 -6.38 -21.56 3.60
C GLU A 303 -5.02 -20.87 3.77
N VAL A 304 -3.95 -21.67 3.78
CA VAL A 304 -2.56 -21.20 3.63
C VAL A 304 -1.89 -22.01 2.52
N PHE A 305 -1.38 -21.32 1.51
CA PHE A 305 -0.74 -21.93 0.34
C PHE A 305 0.75 -21.67 0.33
N VAL A 306 1.48 -22.50 -0.42
CA VAL A 306 2.90 -22.33 -0.69
C VAL A 306 3.10 -22.18 -2.19
N ILE A 307 3.77 -21.12 -2.60
CA ILE A 307 4.23 -20.88 -3.97
C ILE A 307 5.72 -21.24 -4.02
N GLU A 308 6.05 -22.24 -4.82
CA GLU A 308 7.41 -22.71 -5.07
C GLU A 308 7.68 -22.88 -6.57
N GLY A 309 8.95 -22.86 -6.96
CA GLY A 309 9.36 -23.23 -8.31
C GLY A 309 8.96 -24.67 -8.64
N LYS A 310 8.58 -24.93 -9.89
CA LYS A 310 8.25 -26.27 -10.36
C LYS A 310 9.48 -27.17 -10.19
N LYS A 311 9.31 -28.27 -9.45
CA LYS A 311 10.34 -29.33 -9.35
C LYS A 311 10.55 -29.90 -10.76
N ALA A 312 11.80 -29.86 -11.22
CA ALA A 312 12.22 -30.47 -12.47
C ALA A 312 12.07 -32.00 -12.41
#